data_AF-A0A2N1VAH1-F1
#
_entry.id   AF-A0A2N1VAH1-F1
#
_cell.length_a   1.000
_cell.length_b   1.000
_cell.length_c   1.000
_cell.angle_alpha   90.00
_cell.angle_beta   90.00
_cell.angle_gamma   90.00
#
_symmetry.space_group_name_H-M   'P 1'
#
loop_
_entity.id
_entity.type
_entity.pdbx_description
1 polymer ?
#
loop_
_entity_poly.entity_id
_entity_poly.type
_entity_poly.pdbx_seq_one_letter_code
_entity_poly.pdbx_strand_id
1 'polypeptide(L)'
;ITASWRKKGGKEINAELIVPKGAKKDVQSLKFYMLVDNNNLTVKFEPHPTDFDIPLTLNLEFKGLDLTGINPDKIRFAYLDDPSTGFKVINGQIKVDIKKGNISVTDVNIDHFSQYGFVRKDDPENP
;
A
#
# COMPACT_ATOMS: atom_id res chain seq x y z
N ILE A 1 -5.71 -7.31 -11.02
CA ILE A 1 -6.20 -5.96 -11.39
C ILE A 1 -5.00 -5.04 -11.32
N THR A 2 -4.65 -4.37 -12.41
CA THR A 2 -3.47 -3.50 -12.47
C THR A 2 -3.92 -2.11 -12.88
N ALA A 3 -3.40 -1.09 -12.22
CA ALA A 3 -3.71 0.29 -12.51
C ALA A 3 -2.50 1.19 -12.26
N SER A 4 -2.35 2.18 -13.12
CA SER A 4 -1.22 3.13 -13.11
C SER A 4 -1.76 4.54 -13.20
N TRP A 5 -1.24 5.44 -12.37
CA TRP A 5 -1.59 6.86 -12.39
C TRP A 5 -0.35 7.72 -12.39
N ARG A 6 -0.41 8.81 -13.14
CA ARG A 6 0.64 9.83 -13.18
C ARG A 6 0.04 11.18 -12.84
N LYS A 7 0.55 11.82 -11.78
CA LYS A 7 0.12 13.17 -11.38
C LYS A 7 0.95 14.23 -12.11
N LYS A 8 0.33 15.38 -12.40
CA LYS A 8 1.03 16.57 -12.92
C LYS A 8 2.13 16.96 -11.92
N GLY A 9 3.39 16.93 -12.35
CA GLY A 9 4.57 17.08 -11.48
C GLY A 9 5.53 15.87 -11.48
N GLY A 10 5.25 14.82 -12.25
CA GLY A 10 6.20 13.72 -12.48
C GLY A 10 6.14 12.56 -11.50
N LYS A 11 5.32 12.67 -10.44
CA LYS A 11 5.03 11.56 -9.53
C LYS A 11 4.13 10.52 -10.20
N GLU A 12 4.53 9.26 -10.12
CA GLU A 12 3.81 8.11 -10.68
C GLU A 12 3.54 7.09 -9.58
N ILE A 13 2.38 6.44 -9.65
CA ILE A 13 2.06 5.24 -8.88
C ILE A 13 1.67 4.10 -9.82
N ASN A 14 2.21 2.93 -9.57
CA ASN A 14 1.73 1.67 -10.12
C ASN A 14 1.19 0.82 -8.97
N ALA A 15 -0.02 0.32 -9.13
CA ALA A 15 -0.65 -0.55 -8.16
C ALA A 15 -1.24 -1.77 -8.85
N GLU A 16 -1.00 -2.94 -8.25
CA GLU A 16 -1.58 -4.19 -8.68
C GLU A 16 -2.20 -4.89 -7.49
N LEU A 17 -3.47 -5.25 -7.63
CA LEU A 17 -4.22 -6.04 -6.69
C LEU A 17 -4.61 -7.36 -7.35
N ILE A 18 -4.06 -8.46 -6.84
CA ILE A 18 -4.39 -9.82 -7.28
C ILE A 18 -5.47 -10.36 -6.35
N VAL A 19 -6.64 -10.61 -6.91
CA VAL A 19 -7.79 -11.16 -6.19
C VAL A 19 -7.92 -12.64 -6.58
N PRO A 20 -7.59 -13.59 -5.69
CA PRO A 20 -7.73 -15.01 -6.01
C PRO A 20 -9.20 -15.38 -6.21
N LYS A 21 -9.44 -16.43 -7.01
CA LYS A 21 -10.80 -16.95 -7.21
C LYS A 21 -11.36 -17.41 -5.87
N GLY A 22 -12.56 -16.91 -5.53
CA GLY A 22 -13.21 -17.25 -4.26
C GLY A 22 -12.64 -16.52 -3.06
N ALA A 23 -11.92 -15.40 -3.26
CA ALA A 23 -11.40 -14.57 -2.17
C ALA A 23 -12.46 -14.11 -1.17
N LYS A 24 -13.72 -14.05 -1.59
CA LYS A 24 -14.86 -13.82 -0.71
C LYS A 24 -15.97 -14.80 -1.05
N LYS A 25 -16.40 -15.60 -0.07
CA LYS A 25 -17.43 -16.61 -0.22
C LYS A 25 -18.76 -15.96 -0.57
N ASP A 26 -19.53 -16.62 -1.43
CA ASP A 26 -20.86 -16.20 -1.88
C ASP A 26 -20.92 -14.83 -2.57
N VAL A 27 -19.77 -14.26 -2.94
CA VAL A 27 -19.64 -13.02 -3.71
C VAL A 27 -19.29 -13.34 -5.16
N GLN A 28 -20.23 -13.04 -6.06
CA GLN A 28 -20.05 -13.26 -7.50
C GLN A 28 -19.36 -12.08 -8.21
N SER A 29 -19.50 -10.86 -7.67
CA SER A 29 -18.84 -9.66 -8.19
C SER A 29 -18.45 -8.72 -7.05
N LEU A 30 -17.28 -8.09 -7.18
CA LEU A 30 -16.75 -7.14 -6.21
C LEU A 30 -16.55 -5.79 -6.90
N LYS A 31 -17.29 -4.77 -6.46
CA LYS A 31 -17.06 -3.38 -6.86
C LYS A 31 -16.32 -2.69 -5.71
N PHE A 32 -15.20 -2.06 -6.04
CA PHE A 32 -14.40 -1.32 -5.07
C PHE A 32 -13.73 -0.12 -5.72
N TYR A 33 -13.25 0.79 -4.88
CA TYR A 33 -12.44 1.92 -5.26
C TYR A 33 -11.08 1.80 -4.61
N MET A 34 -10.03 2.17 -5.34
CA MET A 34 -8.70 2.37 -4.78
C MET A 34 -8.36 3.86 -4.89
N LEU A 35 -8.30 4.51 -3.75
CA LEU A 35 -7.95 5.92 -3.62
C LEU A 35 -6.45 6.01 -3.34
N VAL A 36 -5.74 6.82 -4.11
CA VAL A 36 -4.29 6.95 -4.00
C VAL A 36 -3.92 8.32 -3.46
N ASP A 37 -3.05 8.35 -2.45
CA ASP A 37 -2.41 9.56 -1.96
C ASP A 37 -0.89 9.52 -2.21
N ASN A 38 -0.47 10.24 -3.26
CA ASN A 38 0.95 10.35 -3.64
C ASN A 38 1.78 11.24 -2.70
N ASN A 39 1.15 12.02 -1.82
CA ASN A 39 1.89 12.84 -0.86
C ASN A 39 2.21 12.03 0.39
N ASN A 40 1.27 11.21 0.84
CA ASN A 40 1.43 10.36 2.02
C ASN A 40 1.91 8.93 1.69
N LEU A 41 2.06 8.59 0.40
CA LEU A 41 2.47 7.28 -0.08
C LEU A 41 1.55 6.15 0.41
N THR A 42 0.25 6.43 0.37
CA THR A 42 -0.80 5.52 0.85
C THR A 42 -1.79 5.18 -0.26
N VAL A 43 -2.42 4.01 -0.13
CA VAL A 43 -3.60 3.61 -0.88
C VAL A 43 -4.71 3.24 0.08
N LYS A 44 -5.95 3.58 -0.26
CA LYS A 44 -7.14 3.24 0.52
C LYS A 44 -8.15 2.49 -0.35
N PHE A 45 -8.60 1.35 0.13
CA PHE A 45 -9.63 0.56 -0.54
C PHE A 45 -11.01 0.83 0.09
N GLU A 46 -12.01 1.09 -0.75
CA GLU A 46 -13.39 1.33 -0.33
C GLU A 46 -14.34 0.36 -1.07
N PRO A 47 -15.37 -0.19 -0.40
CA PRO A 47 -15.73 0.06 1.00
C PRO A 47 -14.80 -0.68 1.97
N HIS A 48 -14.40 -0.03 3.07
CA HIS A 48 -13.78 -0.69 4.22
C HIS A 48 -14.66 -0.56 5.49
N PRO A 49 -14.59 -1.54 6.41
CA PRO A 49 -13.88 -2.82 6.27
C PRO A 49 -14.62 -3.76 5.31
N THR A 50 -13.87 -4.42 4.42
CA THR A 50 -14.35 -5.57 3.63
C THR A 50 -13.35 -6.70 3.80
N ASP A 51 -13.72 -7.74 4.55
CA ASP A 51 -12.83 -8.89 4.79
C ASP A 51 -12.86 -9.90 3.63
N PHE A 52 -11.76 -10.64 3.49
CA PHE A 52 -11.58 -11.71 2.51
C PHE A 52 -11.26 -13.04 3.19
N ASP A 53 -11.86 -14.12 2.71
CA ASP A 53 -11.61 -15.48 3.18
C ASP A 53 -10.26 -16.01 2.67
N ILE A 54 -9.79 -15.50 1.52
CA ILE A 54 -8.46 -15.75 0.98
C ILE A 54 -7.76 -14.39 0.83
N PRO A 55 -6.56 -14.21 1.40
CA PRO A 55 -5.82 -12.95 1.31
C PRO A 55 -5.63 -12.51 -0.14
N LEU A 56 -5.74 -11.21 -0.38
CA LEU A 56 -5.39 -10.60 -1.67
C LEU A 56 -3.90 -10.29 -1.68
N THR A 57 -3.29 -10.23 -2.87
CA THR A 57 -1.89 -9.78 -3.00
C THR A 57 -1.84 -8.37 -3.56
N LEU A 58 -1.16 -7.48 -2.85
CA LEU A 58 -0.96 -6.08 -3.21
C LEU A 58 0.51 -5.83 -3.57
N ASN A 59 0.72 -5.24 -4.76
CA ASN A 59 1.99 -4.70 -5.21
C ASN A 59 1.82 -3.19 -5.43
N LEU A 60 2.72 -2.37 -4.88
CA LEU A 60 2.73 -0.93 -5.07
C LEU A 60 4.12 -0.44 -5.44
N GLU A 61 4.16 0.58 -6.29
CA GLU A 61 5.38 1.31 -6.63
C GLU A 61 5.04 2.80 -6.77
N PHE A 62 5.78 3.65 -6.07
CA PHE A 62 5.75 5.10 -6.22
C PHE A 62 7.08 5.58 -6.81
N LYS A 63 7.02 6.49 -7.78
CA LYS A 63 8.18 7.08 -8.46
C LYS A 63 8.13 8.60 -8.46
N GLY A 64 9.29 9.21 -8.73
CA GLY A 64 9.43 10.66 -8.80
C GLY A 64 9.35 11.31 -7.42
N LEU A 65 9.78 10.60 -6.39
CA LEU A 65 9.84 11.07 -5.02
C LEU A 65 11.18 11.73 -4.73
N ASP A 66 11.18 12.73 -3.86
CA ASP A 66 12.42 13.17 -3.20
C ASP A 66 12.60 12.31 -1.94
N LEU A 67 13.60 11.44 -1.97
CA LEU A 67 13.94 10.53 -0.86
C LEU A 67 15.25 10.93 -0.18
N THR A 68 15.72 12.16 -0.39
CA THR A 68 16.97 12.65 0.19
C THR A 68 16.93 12.56 1.72
N GLY A 69 17.92 11.89 2.32
CA GLY A 69 18.01 11.72 3.78
C GLY A 69 17.17 10.58 4.36
N ILE A 70 16.40 9.84 3.55
CA ILE A 70 15.67 8.66 4.00
C ILE A 70 16.63 7.47 4.19
N ASN A 71 16.50 6.76 5.31
CA ASN A 71 17.16 5.48 5.53
C ASN A 71 16.25 4.32 5.05
N PRO A 72 16.61 3.59 3.97
CA PRO A 72 15.82 2.48 3.45
C PRO A 72 15.51 1.39 4.49
N ASP A 73 16.43 1.12 5.42
CA ASP A 73 16.29 0.05 6.41
C ASP A 73 15.25 0.37 7.50
N LYS A 74 14.80 1.62 7.56
CA LYS A 74 13.76 2.11 8.50
C LYS A 74 12.38 2.17 7.87
N ILE A 75 12.28 1.97 6.56
CA ILE A 75 11.00 1.97 5.85
C ILE A 75 10.26 0.66 6.10
N ARG A 76 8.98 0.77 6.45
CA ARG A 76 8.05 -0.35 6.61
C ARG A 76 6.82 -0.10 5.76
N PHE A 77 6.06 -1.16 5.50
CA PHE A 77 4.75 -1.08 4.90
C PHE A 77 3.73 -1.54 5.95
N ALA A 78 2.63 -0.81 6.07
CA ALA A 78 1.69 -1.01 7.17
C ALA A 78 0.25 -0.83 6.72
N TYR A 79 -0.64 -1.48 7.46
CA TYR A 79 -2.03 -1.14 7.61
C TYR A 79 -2.14 0.09 8.53
N LEU A 80 -2.75 1.19 8.09
CA LEU A 80 -2.70 2.51 8.74
C LEU A 80 -3.99 2.94 9.46
N ASP A 81 -5.00 2.08 9.48
CA ASP A 81 -6.27 2.36 10.16
C ASP A 81 -6.49 1.34 11.30
N ASP A 82 -5.40 0.80 11.87
CA ASP A 82 -5.49 -0.23 12.91
C ASP A 82 -6.16 0.35 14.16
N PRO A 83 -7.35 -0.14 14.56
CA PRO A 83 -8.09 0.46 15.67
C PRO A 83 -7.38 0.33 17.01
N SER A 84 -6.43 -0.59 17.14
CA SER A 84 -5.74 -0.88 18.40
C SER A 84 -4.42 -0.12 18.57
N THR A 85 -3.70 0.11 17.47
CA THR A 85 -2.34 0.65 17.48
C THR A 85 -2.15 1.88 16.58
N GLY A 86 -3.16 2.27 15.80
CA GLY A 86 -3.03 3.29 14.77
C GLY A 86 -2.39 2.77 13.49
N PHE A 87 -1.46 1.81 13.57
CA PHE A 87 -1.00 1.05 12.41
C PHE A 87 -0.45 -0.33 12.79
N LYS A 88 -0.40 -1.24 11.81
CA LYS A 88 0.20 -2.58 11.93
C LYS A 88 1.12 -2.85 10.75
N VAL A 89 2.40 -3.11 11.04
CA VAL A 89 3.36 -3.51 10.00
C VAL A 89 2.94 -4.83 9.39
N ILE A 90 2.93 -4.88 8.06
CA ILE A 90 2.61 -6.07 7.29
C ILE A 90 3.81 -6.51 6.48
N ASN A 91 3.93 -7.83 6.30
CA ASN A 91 5.07 -8.41 5.59
C ASN A 91 4.95 -8.17 4.09
N GLY A 92 6.08 -7.81 3.48
CA GLY A 92 6.21 -7.60 2.05
C GLY A 92 7.67 -7.33 1.69
N GLN A 93 8.00 -7.45 0.41
CA GLN A 93 9.35 -7.14 -0.07
C GLN A 93 9.44 -5.66 -0.41
N ILE A 94 10.06 -4.88 0.47
CA ILE A 94 10.24 -3.44 0.27
C ILE A 94 11.53 -3.19 -0.49
N LYS A 95 11.47 -2.33 -1.52
CA LYS A 95 12.64 -1.80 -2.23
C LYS A 95 12.59 -0.28 -2.23
N VAL A 96 13.72 0.35 -1.91
CA VAL A 96 13.85 1.81 -1.91
C VAL A 96 15.08 2.17 -2.75
N ASP A 97 14.88 2.95 -3.81
CA ASP A 97 15.94 3.52 -4.63
C ASP A 97 15.93 5.04 -4.46
N ILE A 98 16.78 5.52 -3.53
CA ILE A 98 16.88 6.94 -3.20
C ILE A 98 17.29 7.76 -4.43
N LYS A 99 18.22 7.25 -5.24
CA LYS A 99 18.76 7.99 -6.40
C LYS A 99 17.72 8.17 -7.49
N LYS A 100 16.86 7.17 -7.71
CA LYS A 100 15.77 7.24 -8.69
C LYS A 100 14.50 7.87 -8.14
N GLY A 101 14.41 8.07 -6.82
CA GLY A 101 13.19 8.55 -6.18
C GLY A 101 12.06 7.53 -6.23
N ASN A 102 12.40 6.24 -6.05
CA ASN A 102 11.44 5.14 -6.16
C ASN A 102 11.34 4.39 -4.83
N ILE A 103 10.11 3.99 -4.49
CA ILE A 103 9.81 3.10 -3.37
C ILE A 103 8.73 2.11 -3.81
N SER A 104 8.92 0.84 -3.51
CA SER A 104 7.96 -0.20 -3.85
C SER A 104 7.85 -1.26 -2.76
N VAL A 105 6.71 -1.94 -2.77
CA VAL A 105 6.47 -3.15 -2.00
C VAL A 105 5.83 -4.18 -2.91
N THR A 106 6.29 -5.43 -2.85
CA THR A 106 5.71 -6.55 -3.58
C THR A 106 5.33 -7.70 -2.67
N ASP A 107 4.38 -8.50 -3.13
CA ASP A 107 3.87 -9.70 -2.48
C ASP A 107 3.31 -9.46 -1.07
N VAL A 108 2.63 -8.31 -0.88
CA VAL A 108 1.95 -8.00 0.38
C VAL A 108 0.61 -8.71 0.42
N ASN A 109 0.40 -9.55 1.43
CA ASN A 109 -0.92 -10.12 1.66
C ASN A 109 -1.78 -9.17 2.48
N ILE A 110 -2.98 -8.86 1.98
CA ILE A 110 -3.99 -8.08 2.69
C ILE A 110 -5.28 -8.91 2.85
N ASP A 111 -5.77 -8.99 4.09
CA ASP A 111 -6.92 -9.83 4.43
C ASP A 111 -8.24 -9.06 4.39
N HIS A 112 -8.16 -7.73 4.27
CA HIS A 112 -9.32 -6.85 4.19
C HIS A 112 -9.00 -5.57 3.43
N PHE A 113 -10.02 -4.92 2.89
CA PHE A 113 -9.90 -3.56 2.40
C PHE A 113 -9.76 -2.59 3.56
N SER A 114 -8.76 -1.71 3.44
CA SER A 114 -8.46 -0.63 4.37
C SER A 114 -7.47 0.36 3.77
N GLN A 115 -6.85 1.21 4.60
CA GLN A 115 -5.74 2.08 4.22
C GLN A 115 -4.38 1.44 4.49
N TYR A 116 -3.52 1.42 3.48
CA TYR A 116 -2.18 0.85 3.52
C TYR A 116 -1.15 1.87 3.02
N GLY A 117 0.08 1.84 3.52
CA GLY A 117 1.12 2.76 3.07
C GLY A 117 2.48 2.52 3.68
N PHE A 118 3.45 3.30 3.21
CA PHE A 118 4.80 3.30 3.75
C PHE A 118 4.89 4.15 5.01
N VAL A 119 5.55 3.61 6.03
CA VAL A 119 5.83 4.31 7.31
C VAL A 119 7.31 4.25 7.65
N ARG A 120 7.75 5.14 8.53
CA ARG A 120 9.15 5.28 8.94
C ARG A 120 9.31 4.92 10.41
N LYS A 121 10.14 3.93 10.73
CA LYS A 121 10.34 3.45 12.14
C LYS A 121 11.08 4.45 13.04
N ASP A 122 11.71 5.47 12.48
CA ASP A 122 12.34 6.58 13.21
C ASP A 122 11.44 7.81 13.35
N ASP A 123 10.14 7.69 13.03
CA ASP A 123 9.17 8.75 13.33
C ASP A 123 8.65 8.62 14.77
N PRO A 124 9.09 9.48 15.72
CA PRO A 124 8.65 9.40 17.11
C PRO A 124 7.17 9.80 17.30
N GLU A 125 6.53 10.40 16.30
CA GLU A 125 5.10 10.72 16.32
C GLU A 125 4.22 9.59 15.77
N ASN A 126 4.83 8.54 15.20
CA ASN A 126 4.13 7.36 14.70
C ASN A 126 4.93 6.07 15.03
N PRO A 127 5.05 5.73 16.32
CA PRO A 127 5.94 4.67 16.85
C PRO A 127 5.58 3.24 16.43
#